data_AF-F5IY16-F1
#
_entry.id   AF-F5IY16-F1
#
_cell.length_a   1.000
_cell.length_b   1.000
_cell.length_c   1.000
_cell.angle_alpha   90.00
_cell.angle_beta   90.00
_cell.angle_gamma   90.00
#
_symmetry.space_group_name_H-M   'P 1'
#
loop_
_entity.id
_entity.type
_entity.pdbx_description
1 polymer ?
#
loop_
_entity_poly.entity_id
_entity_poly.type
_entity_poly.pdbx_seq_one_letter_code
_entity_poly.pdbx_strand_id
1 'polypeptide(L)'
;MDKETVDRYKTLAQQYDNAVFCETEDKADLFRQSDVMLSDTSSVIYEYLWFNKPAVTYKNTFPANHLINIDTPELLEEALEKALKRPANLMENIRLFMEEVHPFRDGKSSARILDSVDDFIANYKGKIKKKPLNLYRKYKLRKKAGYFPFGPCYKTL
;
A
#
# COMPACT_ATOMS: atom_id res chain seq x y z
N MET A 1 7.24 14.56 -2.67
CA MET A 1 6.12 15.22 -3.37
C MET A 1 6.57 16.61 -3.74
N ASP A 2 6.12 17.15 -4.88
CA ASP A 2 6.48 18.51 -5.26
C ASP A 2 5.93 19.54 -4.26
N LYS A 3 6.71 20.60 -3.98
CA LYS A 3 6.37 21.59 -2.95
C LYS A 3 5.09 22.36 -3.30
N GLU A 4 4.89 22.69 -4.58
CA GLU A 4 3.68 23.39 -5.05
C GLU A 4 2.43 22.55 -4.77
N THR A 5 2.53 21.24 -4.95
CA THR A 5 1.42 20.31 -4.66
C THR A 5 1.07 20.31 -3.17
N VAL A 6 2.07 20.26 -2.29
CA VAL A 6 1.86 20.30 -0.84
C VAL A 6 1.20 21.62 -0.42
N ASP A 7 1.70 22.74 -0.93
CA ASP A 7 1.17 24.07 -0.61
C ASP A 7 -0.29 24.22 -1.06
N ARG A 8 -0.67 23.64 -2.21
CA ARG A 8 -2.08 23.59 -2.65
C ARG A 8 -2.98 22.86 -1.66
N TYR A 9 -2.56 21.71 -1.12
CA TYR A 9 -3.34 20.98 -0.12
C TYR A 9 -3.45 21.74 1.21
N LYS A 10 -2.37 22.43 1.64
CA LYS A 10 -2.40 23.29 2.83
C LYS A 10 -3.40 24.43 2.67
N THR A 11 -3.40 25.10 1.50
CA THR A 11 -4.38 26.15 1.18
C THR A 11 -5.81 25.62 1.20
N LEU A 12 -6.07 24.44 0.63
CA LEU A 12 -7.40 23.82 0.68
C LEU A 12 -7.84 23.55 2.12
N ALA A 13 -6.96 23.05 2.99
CA ALA A 13 -7.30 22.84 4.39
C ALA A 13 -7.57 24.14 5.16
N GLN A 14 -6.99 25.27 4.75
CA GLN A 14 -7.30 26.58 5.33
C GLN A 14 -8.65 27.15 4.83
N GLN A 15 -9.14 26.70 3.68
CA GLN A 15 -10.37 27.20 3.07
C GLN A 15 -11.64 26.54 3.65
N TYR A 16 -11.54 25.32 4.16
CA TYR A 16 -12.69 24.55 4.62
C TYR A 16 -12.53 24.17 6.10
N ASP A 17 -13.50 24.58 6.93
CA ASP A 17 -13.47 24.34 8.39
C ASP A 17 -13.48 22.85 8.78
N ASN A 18 -13.91 21.98 7.86
CA ASN A 18 -13.98 20.53 8.03
C ASN A 18 -12.81 19.77 7.37
N ALA A 19 -11.77 20.50 6.94
CA ALA A 19 -10.56 19.91 6.35
C ALA A 19 -9.34 20.22 7.23
N VAL A 20 -8.51 19.20 7.45
CA VAL A 20 -7.24 19.35 8.17
C VAL A 20 -6.12 18.74 7.35
N PHE A 21 -5.04 19.49 7.16
CA PHE A 21 -3.82 18.97 6.56
C PHE A 21 -2.91 18.38 7.65
N CYS A 22 -2.70 17.07 7.61
CA CYS A 22 -1.88 16.37 8.60
C CYS A 22 -0.49 16.07 8.03
N GLU A 23 0.56 16.65 8.64
CA GLU A 23 1.96 16.41 8.30
C GLU A 23 2.55 15.45 9.35
N THR A 24 2.24 14.16 9.23
CA THR A 24 2.73 13.11 10.15
C THR A 24 3.20 11.88 9.39
N GLU A 25 4.25 11.24 9.89
CA GLU A 25 4.67 9.92 9.43
C GLU A 25 3.90 8.79 10.14
N ASP A 26 3.40 9.04 11.37
CA ASP A 26 2.57 8.08 12.09
C ASP A 26 1.10 8.23 11.70
N LYS A 27 0.63 7.27 10.89
CA LYS A 27 -0.73 7.23 10.38
C LYS A 27 -1.66 6.43 11.29
N ALA A 28 -1.15 5.67 12.26
CA ALA A 28 -1.96 4.76 13.07
C ALA A 28 -3.00 5.53 13.89
N ASP A 29 -2.63 6.70 14.43
CA ASP A 29 -3.56 7.61 15.11
C ASP A 29 -4.66 8.10 14.17
N LEU A 30 -4.32 8.48 12.94
CA LEU A 30 -5.29 8.93 11.92
C LEU A 30 -6.25 7.81 11.52
N PHE A 31 -5.74 6.59 11.36
CA PHE A 31 -6.57 5.42 11.05
C PHE A 31 -7.53 5.08 12.18
N ARG A 32 -7.10 5.24 13.44
CA ARG A 32 -7.97 5.04 14.60
C ARG A 32 -9.12 6.04 14.64
N GLN A 33 -8.85 7.31 14.30
CA GLN A 33 -9.82 8.40 14.36
C GLN A 33 -10.78 8.49 13.15
N SER A 34 -10.48 7.83 12.04
CA SER A 34 -11.29 7.90 10.80
C SER A 34 -12.17 6.67 10.61
N ASP A 35 -13.35 6.82 10.00
CA ASP A 35 -14.27 5.70 9.73
C ASP A 35 -14.20 5.15 8.30
N VAL A 36 -13.80 5.99 7.35
CA VAL A 36 -13.61 5.65 5.93
C VAL A 36 -12.34 6.31 5.41
N MET A 37 -11.63 5.62 4.52
CA MET A 37 -10.53 6.19 3.75
C MET A 37 -10.98 6.46 2.31
N LEU A 38 -10.64 7.64 1.77
CA LEU A 38 -10.64 7.91 0.33
C LEU A 38 -9.19 7.91 -0.16
N SER A 39 -8.90 7.15 -1.22
CA SER A 39 -7.58 7.12 -1.84
C SER A 39 -7.69 6.84 -3.34
N ASP A 40 -6.58 6.68 -4.04
CA ASP A 40 -6.50 6.31 -5.44
C ASP A 40 -5.87 4.91 -5.57
N THR A 41 -4.59 4.82 -5.92
CA THR A 41 -3.78 3.61 -5.93
C THR A 41 -2.60 3.81 -4.98
N SER A 42 -2.80 3.48 -3.71
CA SER A 42 -1.77 3.61 -2.68
C SER A 42 -1.71 2.37 -1.80
N SER A 43 -0.50 1.97 -1.41
CA SER A 43 -0.30 0.86 -0.47
C SER A 43 -0.90 1.13 0.91
N VAL A 44 -1.10 2.42 1.26
CA VAL A 44 -1.69 2.83 2.54
C VAL A 44 -3.11 2.27 2.73
N ILE A 45 -3.80 1.95 1.63
CA ILE A 45 -5.11 1.32 1.66
C ILE A 45 -5.05 0.00 2.45
N TYR A 46 -4.02 -0.83 2.22
CA TYR A 46 -3.90 -2.12 2.89
C TYR A 46 -3.62 -1.99 4.40
N GLU A 47 -2.85 -0.97 4.78
CA GLU A 47 -2.64 -0.64 6.19
C GLU A 47 -3.96 -0.21 6.85
N TYR A 48 -4.80 0.54 6.13
CA TYR A 48 -6.12 0.97 6.63
C TYR A 48 -7.13 -0.17 6.74
N LEU A 49 -7.21 -1.02 5.72
CA LEU A 49 -8.09 -2.20 5.72
C LEU A 49 -7.76 -3.16 6.87
N TRP A 50 -6.51 -3.19 7.34
CA TRP A 50 -6.11 -3.97 8.51
C TRP A 50 -6.88 -3.60 9.79
N PHE A 51 -7.30 -2.33 9.91
CA PHE A 51 -8.18 -1.86 11.00
C PHE A 51 -9.64 -2.29 10.85
N ASN A 52 -9.94 -3.11 9.84
CA ASN A 52 -11.29 -3.54 9.49
C ASN A 52 -12.21 -2.33 9.23
N LYS A 53 -11.73 -1.39 8.40
CA LYS A 53 -12.45 -0.18 7.99
C LYS A 53 -12.49 -0.09 6.46
N PRO A 54 -13.61 0.35 5.86
CA PRO A 54 -13.77 0.37 4.42
C PRO A 54 -13.03 1.53 3.76
N ALA A 55 -12.56 1.30 2.53
CA ALA A 55 -11.94 2.32 1.70
C ALA A 55 -12.71 2.52 0.39
N VAL A 56 -12.88 3.79 0.02
CA VAL A 56 -13.31 4.23 -1.32
C VAL A 56 -12.07 4.57 -2.12
N THR A 57 -12.04 4.16 -3.39
CA THR A 57 -10.92 4.45 -4.29
C THR A 57 -11.36 5.15 -5.55
N TYR A 58 -10.61 6.15 -6.00
CA TYR A 58 -10.82 6.83 -7.28
C TYR A 58 -9.84 6.31 -8.33
N LYS A 59 -10.37 5.75 -9.43
CA LYS A 59 -9.59 5.20 -10.56
C LYS A 59 -8.46 4.28 -10.11
N ASN A 60 -8.75 3.37 -9.18
CA ASN A 60 -7.77 2.40 -8.72
C ASN A 60 -7.29 1.53 -9.88
N THR A 61 -5.99 1.24 -9.93
CA THR A 61 -5.39 0.44 -11.01
C THR A 61 -5.75 -1.04 -10.92
N PHE A 62 -6.06 -1.52 -9.72
CA PHE A 62 -6.38 -2.92 -9.41
C PHE A 62 -7.60 -3.02 -8.48
N PRO A 63 -8.79 -2.57 -8.93
CA PRO A 63 -9.99 -2.60 -8.11
C PRO A 63 -10.38 -4.05 -7.80
N ALA A 64 -10.84 -4.28 -6.58
CA ALA A 64 -11.25 -5.60 -6.09
C ALA A 64 -12.46 -5.49 -5.16
N ASN A 65 -13.06 -6.63 -4.82
CA ASN A 65 -14.32 -6.71 -4.06
C ASN A 65 -14.23 -6.24 -2.60
N HIS A 66 -13.02 -6.00 -2.08
CA HIS A 66 -12.76 -5.42 -0.75
C HIS A 66 -12.68 -3.88 -0.79
N LEU A 67 -12.84 -3.25 -1.96
CA LEU A 67 -12.82 -1.79 -2.16
C LEU A 67 -14.15 -1.33 -2.79
N ILE A 68 -14.52 -0.08 -2.52
CA ILE A 68 -15.52 0.64 -3.30
C ILE A 68 -14.78 1.52 -4.30
N ASN A 69 -14.61 1.05 -5.53
CA ASN A 69 -13.94 1.83 -6.57
C ASN A 69 -14.91 2.64 -7.42
N ILE A 70 -14.62 3.92 -7.60
CA ILE A 70 -15.33 4.86 -8.47
C ILE A 70 -14.39 5.35 -9.58
N ASP A 71 -14.96 5.72 -10.72
CA ASP A 71 -14.23 6.25 -11.89
C ASP A 71 -14.58 7.71 -12.20
N THR A 72 -15.68 8.23 -11.66
CA THR A 72 -16.07 9.64 -11.78
C THR A 72 -16.30 10.30 -10.41
N PRO A 73 -16.01 11.60 -10.26
CA PRO A 73 -16.17 12.32 -8.99
C PRO A 73 -17.62 12.41 -8.49
N GLU A 74 -18.60 12.35 -9.38
CA GLU A 74 -20.03 12.47 -9.06
C GLU A 74 -20.53 11.30 -8.19
N LEU A 75 -19.85 10.16 -8.25
CA LEU A 75 -20.16 8.97 -7.44
C LEU A 75 -19.53 9.02 -6.04
N LEU A 76 -18.73 10.03 -5.73
CA LEU A 76 -17.96 10.07 -4.49
C LEU A 76 -18.83 10.08 -3.24
N GLU A 77 -19.88 10.91 -3.24
CA GLU A 77 -20.78 11.03 -2.08
C GLU A 77 -21.50 9.71 -1.79
N GLU A 78 -22.12 9.10 -2.81
CA GLU A 78 -22.78 7.79 -2.69
C GLU A 78 -21.81 6.70 -2.21
N ALA A 79 -20.58 6.70 -2.74
CA ALA A 79 -19.56 5.73 -2.36
C ALA A 79 -19.13 5.88 -0.90
N LEU A 80 -18.96 7.11 -0.41
CA LEU A 80 -18.64 7.40 0.99
C LEU A 80 -19.79 7.01 1.92
N GLU A 81 -21.04 7.35 1.58
CA GLU A 81 -22.21 6.92 2.35
C GLU A 81 -22.32 5.40 2.44
N LYS A 82 -22.09 4.71 1.31
CA LYS A 82 -22.08 3.24 1.27
C LYS A 82 -20.96 2.69 2.14
N ALA A 83 -19.76 3.27 2.11
CA ALA A 83 -18.66 2.85 2.99
C ALA A 83 -19.03 3.03 4.47
N LEU A 84 -19.59 4.18 4.85
CA LEU A 84 -20.01 4.49 6.23
C LEU A 84 -21.09 3.52 6.75
N LYS A 85 -21.97 3.01 5.88
CA LYS A 85 -22.97 1.98 6.22
C LYS A 85 -22.35 0.60 6.50
N ARG A 86 -21.07 0.39 6.17
CA ARG A 86 -20.32 -0.86 6.37
C ARG A 86 -21.08 -2.12 5.95
N PRO A 87 -21.46 -2.28 4.67
CA PRO A 87 -22.21 -3.43 4.18
C PRO A 87 -21.51 -4.74 4.56
N ALA A 88 -22.27 -5.72 5.06
CA ALA A 88 -21.71 -6.96 5.60
C ALA A 88 -20.81 -7.69 4.59
N ASN A 89 -21.21 -7.72 3.31
CA ASN A 89 -20.42 -8.34 2.24
C ASN A 89 -19.08 -7.63 2.00
N LEU A 90 -19.06 -6.29 2.06
CA LEU A 90 -17.83 -5.52 1.90
C LEU A 90 -16.88 -5.79 3.07
N MET A 91 -17.40 -5.75 4.30
CA MET A 91 -16.58 -5.99 5.49
C MET A 91 -16.04 -7.42 5.53
N GLU A 92 -16.81 -8.40 5.08
CA GLU A 92 -16.35 -9.78 4.97
C GLU A 92 -15.25 -9.93 3.91
N ASN A 93 -15.41 -9.32 2.73
CA ASN A 93 -14.35 -9.32 1.72
C ASN A 93 -13.07 -8.66 2.23
N ILE A 94 -13.18 -7.55 2.98
CA ILE A 94 -12.03 -6.91 3.63
C ILE A 94 -11.36 -7.88 4.61
N ARG A 95 -12.14 -8.54 5.47
CA ARG A 95 -11.61 -9.49 6.46
C ARG A 95 -10.85 -10.64 5.80
N LEU A 96 -11.47 -11.28 4.80
CA LEU A 96 -10.89 -12.41 4.06
C LEU A 96 -9.61 -12.00 3.34
N PHE A 97 -9.63 -10.87 2.63
CA PHE A 97 -8.46 -10.35 1.94
C PHE A 97 -7.32 -10.05 2.92
N MET A 98 -7.62 -9.42 4.07
CA MET A 98 -6.60 -9.13 5.07
C MET A 98 -6.05 -10.37 5.77
N GLU A 99 -6.79 -11.48 5.81
CA GLU A 99 -6.29 -12.78 6.30
C GLU A 99 -5.25 -13.38 5.34
N GLU A 100 -5.39 -13.16 4.03
CA GLU A 100 -4.38 -13.55 3.04
C GLU A 100 -3.12 -12.67 3.12
N VAL A 101 -3.30 -11.35 3.29
CA VAL A 101 -2.19 -10.39 3.32
C VAL A 101 -1.44 -10.42 4.65
N HIS A 102 -2.16 -10.39 5.77
CA HIS A 102 -1.61 -10.33 7.12
C HIS A 102 -2.42 -11.23 8.08
N PRO A 103 -2.11 -12.54 8.12
CA PRO A 103 -2.84 -13.50 8.96
C PRO A 103 -2.65 -13.28 10.46
N PHE A 104 -1.60 -12.58 10.88
CA PHE A 104 -1.28 -12.36 12.29
C PHE A 104 -1.83 -11.03 12.81
N ARG A 105 -2.55 -11.08 13.94
CA ARG A 105 -3.11 -9.91 14.65
C ARG A 105 -2.60 -9.73 16.08
N ASP A 106 -1.62 -10.53 16.49
CA ASP A 106 -1.11 -10.59 17.87
C ASP A 106 -0.05 -9.54 18.21
N GLY A 107 0.31 -8.66 17.26
CA GLY A 107 1.33 -7.64 17.44
C GLY A 107 2.77 -8.19 17.55
N LYS A 108 3.01 -9.47 17.28
CA LYS A 108 4.31 -10.14 17.47
C LYS A 108 5.13 -10.31 16.20
N SER A 109 4.74 -9.64 15.11
CA SER A 109 5.41 -9.79 13.81
C SER A 109 6.90 -9.41 13.89
N SER A 110 7.26 -8.30 14.54
CA SER A 110 8.66 -7.90 14.69
C SER A 110 9.49 -8.92 15.50
N ALA A 111 8.92 -9.46 16.58
CA ALA A 111 9.58 -10.48 17.39
C ALA A 111 9.86 -11.75 16.57
N ARG A 112 8.88 -12.23 15.80
CA ARG A 112 9.06 -13.39 14.91
C ARG A 112 10.17 -13.18 13.88
N ILE A 113 10.34 -11.96 13.38
CA ILE A 113 11.44 -11.62 12.46
C ILE A 113 12.79 -11.69 13.18
N LEU A 114 12.90 -11.15 14.40
CA LEU A 114 14.13 -11.24 15.19
C LEU A 114 14.49 -12.70 15.50
N ASP A 115 13.51 -13.49 15.96
CA ASP A 115 13.70 -14.92 16.22
C ASP A 115 14.21 -15.67 14.96
N SER A 116 13.64 -15.34 13.80
CA SER A 116 14.05 -15.93 12.51
C SER A 116 15.46 -15.51 12.09
N VAL A 117 15.88 -14.28 12.41
CA VAL A 117 17.24 -13.79 12.15
C VAL A 117 18.25 -14.49 13.04
N ASP A 118 17.93 -14.67 14.31
CA ASP A 118 18.78 -15.39 15.27
C ASP A 118 18.94 -16.86 14.87
N ASP A 119 17.84 -17.53 14.52
CA ASP A 119 17.85 -18.90 13.98
C ASP A 119 18.69 -18.98 12.70
N PHE A 120 18.53 -18.02 11.78
CA PHE A 120 19.32 -17.95 10.56
C PHE A 120 20.82 -17.86 10.85
N ILE A 121 21.23 -17.01 11.78
CA ILE A 121 22.64 -16.81 12.16
C ILE A 121 23.21 -18.09 12.76
N ALA A 122 22.49 -18.72 13.70
CA ALA A 122 22.93 -19.93 14.38
C ALA A 122 23.02 -21.13 13.43
N ASN A 123 22.01 -21.30 12.57
CA ASN A 123 21.81 -22.57 11.86
C ASN A 123 22.19 -22.53 10.38
N TYR A 124 22.07 -21.39 9.70
CA TYR A 124 22.12 -21.33 8.22
C TYR A 124 23.19 -20.41 7.64
N LYS A 125 23.66 -19.40 8.37
CA LYS A 125 24.67 -18.43 7.90
C LYS A 125 25.93 -19.16 7.43
N GLY A 126 26.37 -18.87 6.21
CA GLY A 126 27.51 -19.53 5.56
C GLY A 126 27.23 -20.93 4.97
N LYS A 127 26.06 -21.52 5.21
CA LYS A 127 25.67 -22.85 4.72
C LYS A 127 24.70 -22.82 3.53
N ILE A 128 24.31 -21.63 3.07
CA ILE A 128 23.33 -21.46 1.98
C ILE A 128 23.98 -21.77 0.63
N LYS A 129 23.25 -22.51 -0.22
CA LYS A 129 23.66 -22.75 -1.60
C LYS A 129 23.86 -21.43 -2.36
N LYS A 130 24.89 -21.39 -3.21
CA LYS A 130 25.12 -20.26 -4.11
C LYS A 130 23.88 -20.05 -4.98
N LYS A 131 23.49 -18.78 -5.18
CA LYS A 131 22.40 -18.45 -6.11
C LYS A 131 22.77 -18.94 -7.51
N PRO A 132 21.82 -19.54 -8.27
CA PRO A 132 22.08 -19.92 -9.64
C PRO A 132 22.43 -18.68 -10.48
N LEU A 133 23.31 -18.85 -11.48
CA LEU A 133 23.84 -17.75 -12.28
C LEU A 133 22.74 -16.97 -13.03
N ASN A 134 21.64 -17.65 -13.40
CA ASN A 134 20.45 -17.08 -14.05
C ASN A 134 20.80 -16.22 -15.28
N LEU A 135 21.75 -16.66 -16.09
CA LEU A 135 22.33 -15.87 -17.20
C LEU A 135 21.27 -15.42 -18.21
N TYR A 136 20.38 -16.33 -18.63
CA TYR A 136 19.28 -16.00 -19.56
C TYR A 136 18.33 -14.94 -18.98
N ARG A 137 17.90 -15.11 -17.72
CA ARG A 137 17.04 -14.13 -17.02
C ARG A 137 17.72 -12.77 -16.94
N LYS A 138 19.01 -12.73 -16.60
CA LYS A 138 19.81 -11.50 -16.56
C LYS A 138 19.90 -10.83 -17.94
N TYR A 139 20.15 -11.60 -19.00
CA TYR A 139 20.17 -11.08 -20.37
C TYR A 139 18.81 -10.49 -20.78
N LYS A 140 17.71 -11.21 -20.55
CA LYS A 140 16.35 -10.73 -20.86
C LYS A 140 16.03 -9.43 -20.12
N LEU A 141 16.35 -9.34 -18.83
CA LEU A 141 16.13 -8.14 -18.02
C LEU A 141 16.96 -6.96 -18.54
N ARG A 142 18.25 -7.20 -18.83
CA ARG A 142 19.18 -6.20 -19.39
C ARG A 142 18.72 -5.67 -20.73
N LYS A 143 18.28 -6.56 -21.64
CA LYS A 143 17.72 -6.17 -22.95
C LYS A 143 16.45 -5.33 -22.78
N LYS A 144 15.55 -5.70 -21.86
CA LYS A 144 14.31 -4.94 -21.58
C LYS A 144 14.60 -3.57 -20.97
N ALA A 145 15.56 -3.48 -20.05
CA ALA A 145 15.97 -2.24 -19.41
C ALA A 145 16.93 -1.38 -20.25
N GLY A 146 17.45 -1.92 -21.36
CA GLY A 146 18.46 -1.24 -22.18
C GLY A 146 19.82 -1.05 -21.49
N TYR A 147 20.11 -1.82 -20.44
CA TYR A 147 21.34 -1.68 -19.63
C TYR A 147 22.31 -2.84 -19.86
N PHE A 148 23.53 -2.54 -20.32
CA PHE A 148 24.63 -3.49 -20.41
C PHE A 148 25.89 -2.91 -19.77
N PRO A 149 26.60 -3.65 -18.90
CA PRO A 149 27.75 -3.12 -18.13
C PRO A 149 28.96 -2.71 -18.99
N PHE A 150 28.96 -3.04 -20.27
CA PHE A 150 30.01 -2.69 -21.24
C PHE A 150 29.44 -1.97 -22.48
N GLY A 151 28.25 -1.35 -22.35
CA GLY A 151 27.55 -0.63 -23.43
C GLY A 151 26.90 0.65 -22.91
N PRO A 152 26.19 1.43 -23.75
CA PRO A 152 25.53 2.66 -23.32
C PRO A 152 24.57 2.38 -22.15
N CYS A 153 24.74 3.12 -21.05
CA CYS A 153 24.13 2.80 -19.76
C CYS A 153 22.60 2.90 -19.75
N TYR A 154 21.98 3.59 -20.70
CA TYR A 154 20.53 3.60 -20.89
C TYR A 154 20.24 3.89 -22.37
N LYS A 155 19.20 3.28 -22.93
CA LYS A 155 18.53 3.93 -24.06
C LYS A 155 17.91 5.20 -23.50
N THR A 156 18.34 6.36 -23.98
CA THR A 156 17.57 7.59 -23.82
C THR A 156 16.15 7.29 -24.29
N LEU A 157 15.19 7.36 -23.36
CA LEU A 157 13.77 7.45 -23.68
C LEU A 157 13.49 8.87 -24.17
#